data_AF-A0A176ZZI0-F1
#
_entry.id   AF-A0A176ZZI0-F1
#
_cell.length_a   1.000
_cell.length_b   1.000
_cell.length_c   1.000
_cell.angle_alpha   90.00
_cell.angle_beta   90.00
_cell.angle_gamma   90.00
#
_symmetry.space_group_name_H-M   'P 1'
#
loop_
_entity.id
_entity.type
_entity.pdbx_description
1 polymer ?
#
loop_
_entity_poly.entity_id
_entity_poly.type
_entity_poly.pdbx_seq_one_letter_code
_entity_poly.pdbx_strand_id
1 'polypeptide(L)'
;MEERPRDGELAFDVIIYTTGFDAVTGSFRAVDFQGRDGLKLTDQWSKSIQTYLGLTVNSFPNMFMVMSPHQMFSNIPRSIEYAINWISNLIRYAADNNITYIEATPEGMDQWGDHVNECAIGLLANEVDSWMTRVNKNLAHKQKRSIARYNGPAPGYRKRCDDVASRKYSDLKIF
;
A
#
# COMPACT_ATOMS: atom_id res chain seq x y z
N MET A 1 -6.89 -31.54 -20.88
CA MET A 1 -7.38 -30.15 -20.75
C MET A 1 -7.59 -29.70 -22.18
N GLU A 2 -8.84 -29.68 -22.61
CA GLU A 2 -9.23 -29.60 -24.03
C GLU A 2 -8.93 -28.20 -24.58
N GLU A 3 -8.09 -28.13 -25.63
CA GLU A 3 -7.72 -26.88 -26.29
C GLU A 3 -8.96 -26.26 -26.95
N ARG A 4 -9.26 -24.99 -26.63
CA ARG A 4 -10.33 -24.23 -27.32
C ARG A 4 -9.93 -23.93 -28.78
N PRO A 5 -10.88 -23.89 -29.73
CA PRO A 5 -10.60 -23.44 -31.07
C PRO A 5 -10.31 -21.93 -31.07
N ARG A 6 -9.34 -21.49 -31.88
CA ARG A 6 -8.94 -20.08 -32.03
C ARG A 6 -10.00 -19.23 -32.75
N ASP A 7 -10.88 -19.86 -33.52
CA ASP A 7 -11.96 -19.21 -34.27
C ASP A 7 -13.23 -20.09 -34.19
N GLY A 8 -14.28 -19.56 -33.56
CA GLY A 8 -15.59 -20.21 -33.39
C GLY A 8 -16.44 -19.53 -32.32
N GLU A 9 -17.75 -19.50 -32.51
CA GLU A 9 -18.70 -18.99 -31.52
C GLU A 9 -18.99 -20.04 -30.45
N LEU A 10 -19.02 -19.62 -29.19
CA LEU A 10 -19.41 -20.46 -28.06
C LEU A 10 -20.69 -19.86 -27.45
N ALA A 11 -21.79 -20.62 -27.45
CA ALA A 11 -23.03 -20.22 -26.82
C ALA A 11 -22.98 -20.47 -25.31
N PHE A 12 -23.44 -19.50 -24.51
CA PHE A 12 -23.53 -19.61 -23.05
C PHE A 12 -24.79 -18.93 -22.54
N ASP A 13 -25.41 -19.50 -21.50
CA ASP A 13 -26.53 -18.86 -20.79
C ASP A 13 -26.04 -17.85 -19.74
N VAL A 14 -24.86 -18.11 -19.15
CA VAL A 14 -24.27 -17.29 -18.08
C VAL A 14 -22.76 -17.20 -18.26
N ILE A 15 -22.21 -16.00 -18.04
CA ILE A 15 -20.76 -15.75 -17.99
C ILE A 15 -20.39 -15.29 -16.58
N ILE A 16 -19.43 -15.96 -15.95
CA ILE A 16 -18.92 -15.63 -14.61
C ILE A 16 -17.49 -15.10 -14.73
N TYR A 17 -17.27 -13.87 -14.27
CA TYR A 17 -15.95 -13.26 -14.23
C TYR A 17 -15.24 -13.58 -12.92
N THR A 18 -14.26 -14.47 -12.98
CA THR A 18 -13.32 -14.79 -11.89
C THR A 18 -11.94 -14.17 -12.15
N THR A 19 -11.91 -13.01 -12.80
CA THR A 19 -10.71 -12.35 -13.35
C THR A 19 -9.91 -11.51 -12.34
N GLY A 20 -10.29 -11.57 -11.06
CA GLY A 20 -9.60 -10.86 -9.97
C GLY A 20 -9.85 -9.35 -9.95
N PHE A 21 -8.88 -8.60 -9.42
CA PHE A 21 -9.00 -7.17 -9.11
C PHE A 21 -7.77 -6.37 -9.59
N ASP A 22 -7.92 -5.04 -9.70
CA ASP A 22 -6.77 -4.13 -9.63
C ASP A 22 -6.28 -4.04 -8.17
N ALA A 23 -5.53 -5.06 -7.76
CA ALA A 23 -5.14 -5.22 -6.37
C ALA A 23 -4.20 -4.09 -5.88
N VAL A 24 -4.32 -3.81 -4.58
CA VAL A 24 -3.50 -2.88 -3.78
C VAL A 24 -3.68 -1.40 -4.13
N THR A 25 -3.59 -1.02 -5.40
CA THR A 25 -3.68 0.39 -5.83
C THR A 25 -4.96 0.74 -6.58
N GLY A 26 -5.81 -0.22 -6.94
CA GLY A 26 -6.99 0.04 -7.77
C GLY A 26 -7.99 0.99 -7.11
N SER A 27 -8.31 0.77 -5.83
CA SER A 27 -9.18 1.66 -5.06
C SER A 27 -8.62 3.08 -4.94
N PHE A 28 -7.31 3.21 -4.75
CA PHE A 28 -6.63 4.50 -4.71
C PHE A 28 -6.59 5.22 -6.06
N ARG A 29 -6.68 4.49 -7.18
CA ARG A 29 -6.79 5.06 -8.54
C ARG A 29 -8.23 5.41 -8.92
N ALA A 30 -9.21 4.79 -8.28
CA ALA A 30 -10.63 4.99 -8.57
C ALA A 30 -11.19 6.28 -7.96
N VAL A 31 -10.46 6.89 -7.03
CA VAL A 31 -10.80 8.15 -6.38
C VAL A 31 -9.71 9.18 -6.68
N ASP A 32 -10.10 10.42 -6.96
CA ASP A 32 -9.17 11.52 -7.24
C ASP A 32 -8.63 12.12 -5.93
N PHE A 33 -7.74 11.40 -5.26
CA PHE A 33 -7.06 11.90 -4.06
C PHE A 33 -6.06 12.99 -4.44
N GLN A 34 -6.27 14.21 -3.93
CA GLN A 34 -5.40 15.36 -4.13
C GLN A 34 -4.78 15.81 -2.81
N GLY A 35 -3.46 15.95 -2.82
CA GLY A 35 -2.67 16.48 -1.73
C GLY A 35 -2.42 17.97 -1.89
N ARG A 36 -1.32 18.45 -1.30
CA ARG A 36 -0.87 19.84 -1.43
C ARG A 36 -0.58 20.19 -2.89
N ASP A 37 -0.83 21.45 -3.24
CA ASP A 37 -0.58 22.01 -4.57
C ASP A 37 -1.27 21.25 -5.72
N GLY A 38 -2.35 20.52 -5.42
CA GLY A 38 -3.10 19.73 -6.40
C GLY A 38 -2.40 18.42 -6.81
N LEU A 39 -1.36 17.99 -6.10
CA LEU A 39 -0.65 16.75 -6.40
C LEU A 39 -1.59 15.54 -6.25
N LYS A 40 -1.77 14.78 -7.33
CA LYS A 40 -2.59 13.56 -7.29
C LYS A 40 -1.81 12.38 -6.72
N LEU A 41 -2.47 11.55 -5.92
CA LEU A 41 -1.83 10.34 -5.37
C LEU A 41 -1.37 9.39 -6.47
N THR A 42 -2.09 9.34 -7.58
CA THR A 42 -1.71 8.56 -8.77
C THR A 42 -0.42 9.05 -9.40
N ASP A 43 -0.16 10.36 -9.34
CA ASP A 43 1.05 10.97 -9.91
C ASP A 43 2.24 10.74 -8.98
N GLN A 44 2.02 10.87 -7.67
CA GLN A 44 2.99 10.50 -6.62
C GLN A 44 3.45 9.05 -6.76
N TRP A 45 2.57 8.13 -7.18
CA TRP A 45 2.88 6.71 -7.35
C TRP A 45 3.15 6.28 -8.80
N SER A 46 3.35 7.22 -9.71
CA SER A 46 3.50 6.93 -11.15
C SER A 46 4.77 6.13 -11.47
N LYS A 47 5.88 6.41 -10.77
CA LYS A 47 7.17 5.72 -10.96
C LYS A 47 7.35 4.55 -10.02
N SER A 48 7.20 4.78 -8.73
CA SER A 48 7.24 3.77 -7.69
C SER A 48 6.18 4.08 -6.63
N ILE A 49 5.67 3.05 -5.98
CA ILE A 49 4.82 3.23 -4.81
C ILE A 49 5.74 3.71 -3.68
N GLN A 50 5.33 4.79 -3.01
CA GLN A 50 6.00 5.30 -1.83
C GLN A 50 4.98 5.57 -0.73
N THR A 51 5.28 5.08 0.46
CA THR A 51 4.49 5.29 1.67
C THR A 51 5.44 5.36 2.86
N TYR A 52 4.97 5.85 3.99
CA TYR A 52 5.64 5.67 5.26
C TYR A 52 4.83 4.72 6.13
N LEU A 53 5.46 3.61 6.55
CA LEU A 53 4.86 2.49 7.28
C LEU A 53 3.64 1.84 6.59
N GLY A 54 3.36 2.20 5.33
CA GLY A 54 2.09 1.87 4.67
C GLY A 54 0.87 2.55 5.29
N LEU A 55 1.05 3.63 6.07
CA LEU A 55 -0.04 4.31 6.78
C LEU A 55 -0.22 5.77 6.36
N THR A 56 0.85 6.43 5.90
CA THR A 56 0.86 7.85 5.51
C THR A 56 1.67 8.06 4.23
N VAL A 57 1.45 9.18 3.52
CA VAL A 57 2.20 9.57 2.31
C VAL A 57 2.63 11.03 2.44
N ASN A 58 3.81 11.38 1.93
CA ASN A 58 4.24 12.76 1.85
C ASN A 58 3.33 13.54 0.86
N SER A 59 3.09 14.81 1.16
CA SER A 59 2.23 15.75 0.45
C SER A 59 0.73 15.50 0.59
N PHE A 60 0.31 14.55 1.43
CA PHE A 60 -1.09 14.28 1.79
C PHE A 60 -1.27 14.43 3.32
N PRO A 61 -1.23 15.66 3.86
CA PRO A 61 -1.33 15.86 5.30
C PRO A 61 -2.67 15.36 5.85
N ASN A 62 -2.63 14.77 7.05
CA ASN A 62 -3.78 14.17 7.74
C ASN A 62 -4.51 13.06 6.96
N MET A 63 -3.92 12.55 5.87
CA MET A 63 -4.41 11.37 5.17
C MET A 63 -3.77 10.11 5.76
N PHE A 64 -4.62 9.23 6.30
CA PHE A 64 -4.23 7.92 6.80
C PHE A 64 -4.82 6.82 5.92
N MET A 65 -4.05 5.78 5.68
CA MET A 65 -4.46 4.66 4.83
C MET A 65 -4.38 3.35 5.62
N VAL A 66 -5.32 2.44 5.33
CA VAL A 66 -5.38 1.11 5.92
C VAL A 66 -5.51 0.10 4.79
N MET A 67 -4.84 -1.05 4.92
CA MET A 67 -4.65 -2.03 3.84
C MET A 67 -4.02 -1.39 2.59
N SER A 68 -3.15 -0.42 2.82
CA SER A 68 -2.47 0.31 1.76
C SER A 68 -1.19 -0.40 1.31
N PRO A 69 -0.57 0.03 0.19
CA PRO A 69 0.73 -0.50 -0.20
C PRO A 69 1.75 -0.40 0.95
N HIS A 70 2.65 -1.38 1.03
CA HIS A 70 3.71 -1.48 2.04
C HIS A 70 3.25 -1.57 3.52
N GLN A 71 1.95 -1.67 3.81
CA GLN A 71 1.49 -2.08 5.13
C GLN A 71 1.81 -3.57 5.36
N MET A 72 1.93 -3.98 6.63
CA MET A 72 2.02 -5.38 7.04
C MET A 72 0.98 -6.26 6.33
N PHE A 73 1.45 -7.26 5.59
CA PHE A 73 0.60 -8.16 4.82
C PHE A 73 0.61 -9.57 5.43
N SER A 74 -0.48 -9.98 6.07
CA SER A 74 -0.64 -11.28 6.72
C SER A 74 -2.14 -11.57 6.93
N ASN A 75 -2.53 -12.18 8.06
CA ASN A 75 -3.92 -12.24 8.52
C ASN A 75 -4.51 -10.82 8.56
N ILE A 76 -5.38 -10.53 7.58
CA ILE A 76 -5.86 -9.19 7.27
C ILE A 76 -6.51 -8.51 8.48
N PRO A 77 -7.49 -9.13 9.18
CA PRO A 77 -8.02 -8.59 10.43
C PRO A 77 -6.95 -8.14 11.43
N ARG A 78 -5.94 -8.99 11.68
CA ARG A 78 -4.85 -8.67 12.62
C ARG A 78 -3.93 -7.55 12.14
N SER A 79 -3.84 -7.33 10.83
CA SER A 79 -3.13 -6.20 10.26
C SER A 79 -3.94 -4.91 10.40
N ILE A 80 -5.21 -4.96 10.06
CA ILE A 80 -6.14 -3.83 10.15
C ILE A 80 -6.28 -3.35 11.59
N GLU A 81 -6.53 -4.24 12.55
CA GLU A 81 -6.71 -3.88 13.96
C GLU A 81 -5.48 -3.15 14.51
N TYR A 82 -4.28 -3.62 14.17
CA TYR A 82 -3.05 -2.96 14.61
C TYR A 82 -2.90 -1.58 13.95
N ALA A 83 -3.06 -1.49 12.63
CA ALA A 83 -2.95 -0.23 11.89
C ALA A 83 -3.95 0.82 12.39
N ILE A 84 -5.21 0.44 12.59
CA ILE A 84 -6.25 1.33 13.11
C ILE A 84 -5.93 1.78 14.53
N ASN A 85 -5.48 0.89 15.42
CA ASN A 85 -5.09 1.28 16.77
C ASN A 85 -3.91 2.26 16.76
N TRP A 86 -2.90 2.02 15.93
CA TRP A 86 -1.75 2.91 15.80
C TRP A 86 -2.17 4.29 15.27
N ILE A 87 -2.96 4.35 14.19
CA ILE A 87 -3.50 5.59 13.63
C ILE A 87 -4.36 6.32 14.66
N SER A 88 -5.24 5.61 15.37
CA SER A 88 -6.11 6.21 16.39
C SER A 88 -5.30 6.83 17.53
N ASN A 89 -4.20 6.18 17.94
CA ASN A 89 -3.30 6.71 18.96
C ASN A 89 -2.53 7.94 18.48
N LEU A 90 -2.11 7.99 17.21
CA LEU A 90 -1.50 9.17 16.60
C LEU A 90 -2.49 10.35 16.53
N ILE A 91 -3.73 10.09 16.10
CA ILE A 91 -4.78 11.12 16.06
C ILE A 91 -5.09 11.64 17.48
N ARG A 92 -5.18 10.75 18.47
CA ARG A 92 -5.37 11.15 19.88
C ARG A 92 -4.20 11.98 20.38
N TYR A 93 -2.97 11.54 20.14
CA TYR A 93 -1.77 12.28 20.49
C TYR A 93 -1.79 13.69 19.89
N ALA A 94 -2.19 13.82 18.62
CA ALA A 94 -2.30 15.12 17.97
C ALA A 94 -3.36 16.02 18.62
N ALA A 95 -4.55 15.48 18.91
CA ALA A 95 -5.60 16.21 19.60
C ALA A 95 -5.15 16.70 21.00
N ASP A 96 -4.50 15.82 21.78
CA ASP A 96 -4.03 16.13 23.14
C ASP A 96 -2.91 17.19 23.16
N ASN A 97 -2.19 17.36 22.04
CA ASN A 97 -1.06 18.28 21.91
C ASN A 97 -1.34 19.48 20.97
N ASN A 98 -2.60 19.69 20.56
CA ASN A 98 -3.01 20.74 19.62
C ASN A 98 -2.27 20.71 18.27
N ILE A 99 -1.85 19.53 17.82
CA ILE A 99 -1.22 19.31 16.51
C ILE A 99 -2.34 19.24 15.47
N THR A 100 -2.23 20.03 14.40
CA THR A 100 -3.24 20.09 13.33
C THR A 100 -2.72 19.57 12.00
N TYR A 101 -1.41 19.31 11.93
CA TYR A 101 -0.73 18.86 10.73
C TYR A 101 0.06 17.59 11.01
N ILE A 102 -0.18 16.53 10.25
CA ILE A 102 0.56 15.27 10.31
C ILE A 102 0.89 14.82 8.89
N GLU A 103 2.16 14.66 8.57
CA GLU A 103 2.60 14.26 7.23
C GLU A 103 3.87 13.40 7.31
N ALA A 104 3.98 12.41 6.42
CA ALA A 104 5.23 11.67 6.26
C ALA A 104 6.35 12.58 5.75
N THR A 105 7.58 12.35 6.20
CA THR A 105 8.79 12.96 5.63
C THR A 105 9.20 12.22 4.35
N PRO A 106 9.76 12.91 3.33
CA PRO A 106 10.35 12.25 2.18
C PRO A 106 11.40 11.20 2.59
N GLU A 107 12.26 11.56 3.54
CA GLU A 107 13.32 10.70 4.06
C GLU A 107 12.75 9.43 4.72
N GLY A 108 11.67 9.57 5.48
CA GLY A 108 10.98 8.43 6.09
C GLY A 108 10.38 7.50 5.04
N MET A 109 9.76 8.04 3.99
CA MET A 109 9.22 7.22 2.89
C MET A 109 10.33 6.45 2.15
N ASP A 110 11.46 7.10 1.88
CA ASP A 110 12.59 6.46 1.20
C ASP A 110 13.16 5.33 2.06
N GLN A 111 13.44 5.58 3.34
CA GLN A 111 13.92 4.56 4.28
C GLN A 111 12.93 3.39 4.43
N TRP A 112 11.62 3.68 4.44
CA TRP A 112 10.61 2.63 4.48
C TRP A 112 10.56 1.82 3.19
N GLY A 113 10.63 2.49 2.04
CA GLY A 113 10.68 1.86 0.73
C GLY A 113 11.88 0.94 0.57
N ASP A 114 13.06 1.40 0.99
CA ASP A 114 14.29 0.60 0.99
C ASP A 114 14.12 -0.64 1.86
N HIS A 115 13.62 -0.49 3.09
CA HIS A 115 13.38 -1.62 3.97
C HIS A 115 12.37 -2.63 3.39
N VAL A 116 11.30 -2.15 2.74
CA VAL A 116 10.31 -3.01 2.08
C VAL A 116 10.96 -3.80 0.94
N ASN A 117 11.82 -3.17 0.15
CA ASN A 117 12.56 -3.81 -0.93
C ASN A 117 13.57 -4.82 -0.40
N GLU A 118 14.30 -4.50 0.68
CA GLU A 118 15.21 -5.43 1.36
C GLU A 118 14.48 -6.69 1.82
N CYS A 119 13.30 -6.53 2.46
CA CYS A 119 12.48 -7.67 2.88
C CYS A 119 11.99 -8.53 1.71
N ALA A 120 12.04 -8.02 0.47
CA ALA A 120 11.58 -8.71 -0.71
C ALA A 120 12.69 -9.52 -1.41
N ILE A 121 13.96 -9.30 -1.07
CA ILE A 121 15.12 -9.94 -1.70
C ILE A 121 15.09 -11.46 -1.49
N GLY A 122 15.31 -12.22 -2.56
CA GLY A 122 15.42 -13.68 -2.52
C GLY A 122 14.10 -14.45 -2.36
N LEU A 123 12.95 -13.76 -2.31
CA LEU A 123 11.65 -14.41 -2.21
C LEU A 123 11.12 -14.81 -3.59
N LEU A 124 10.97 -16.13 -3.81
CA LEU A 124 10.38 -16.69 -5.04
C LEU A 124 8.99 -16.12 -5.37
N ALA A 125 8.22 -15.74 -4.36
CA ALA A 125 6.90 -15.11 -4.55
C ALA A 125 6.98 -13.80 -5.35
N ASN A 126 8.14 -13.14 -5.40
CA ASN A 126 8.37 -11.93 -6.18
C ASN A 126 8.86 -12.21 -7.61
N GLU A 127 9.17 -13.47 -7.94
CA GLU A 127 9.62 -13.92 -9.27
C GLU A 127 8.47 -14.44 -10.14
N VAL A 128 7.25 -14.48 -9.60
CA VAL A 128 6.05 -15.00 -10.28
C VAL A 128 5.10 -13.86 -10.63
N ASP A 129 4.56 -13.89 -11.85
CA ASP A 129 3.53 -12.96 -12.29
C ASP A 129 2.22 -13.27 -11.56
N SER A 130 1.78 -12.35 -10.72
CA SER A 130 0.49 -12.43 -10.04
C SER A 130 0.04 -11.05 -9.57
N TRP A 131 -1.19 -10.96 -9.06
CA TRP A 131 -1.68 -9.74 -8.43
C TRP A 131 -0.77 -9.26 -7.29
N MET A 132 -0.06 -10.19 -6.63
CA MET A 132 0.86 -9.91 -5.53
C MET A 132 2.10 -9.12 -5.96
N THR A 133 2.57 -9.37 -7.19
CA THR A 133 3.68 -8.65 -7.83
C THR A 133 3.18 -7.51 -8.72
N ARG A 134 1.88 -7.17 -8.61
CA ARG A 134 1.20 -6.16 -9.43
C ARG A 134 1.17 -6.47 -10.93
N VAL A 135 1.30 -7.74 -11.30
CA VAL A 135 1.09 -8.19 -12.68
C VAL A 135 -0.33 -8.70 -12.83
N ASN A 136 -1.10 -8.05 -13.71
CA ASN A 136 -2.43 -8.49 -14.12
C ASN A 136 -2.59 -8.25 -15.63
N LYS A 137 -2.64 -9.35 -16.40
CA LYS A 137 -2.75 -9.30 -17.87
C LYS A 137 -4.02 -8.59 -18.37
N ASN A 138 -5.06 -8.47 -17.54
CA ASN A 138 -6.29 -7.76 -17.88
C ASN A 138 -6.19 -6.23 -17.71
N LEU A 139 -5.07 -5.70 -17.18
CA LEU A 139 -4.91 -4.29 -16.84
C LEU A 139 -3.66 -3.70 -17.51
N ALA A 140 -3.83 -2.79 -18.47
CA ALA A 140 -2.72 -2.23 -19.25
C ALA A 140 -1.62 -1.57 -18.39
N HIS A 141 -1.96 -1.00 -17.24
CA HIS A 141 -1.02 -0.34 -16.32
C HIS A 141 -0.33 -1.28 -15.31
N LYS A 142 -0.56 -2.60 -15.39
CA LYS A 142 -0.08 -3.61 -14.43
C LYS A 142 0.66 -4.75 -15.12
N GLN A 143 1.69 -4.39 -15.89
CA GLN A 143 2.49 -5.35 -16.69
C GLN A 143 3.90 -5.55 -16.15
N LYS A 144 4.35 -4.71 -15.21
CA LYS A 144 5.70 -4.78 -14.63
C LYS A 144 5.62 -5.16 -13.16
N ARG A 145 6.46 -6.11 -12.76
CA ARG A 145 6.59 -6.50 -11.36
C ARG A 145 7.03 -5.31 -10.53
N SER A 146 6.38 -5.11 -9.39
CA SER A 146 6.77 -4.08 -8.41
C SER A 146 6.44 -4.53 -7.00
N ILE A 147 7.27 -4.11 -6.04
CA ILE A 147 7.08 -4.45 -4.64
C ILE A 147 6.09 -3.46 -4.02
N ALA A 148 4.87 -3.94 -3.80
CA ALA A 148 3.79 -3.16 -3.20
C ALA A 148 3.33 -3.69 -1.85
N ARG A 149 3.86 -4.84 -1.44
CA ARG A 149 3.54 -5.49 -0.17
C ARG A 149 4.80 -5.53 0.68
N TYR A 150 4.61 -5.31 1.98
CA TYR A 150 5.65 -5.60 2.95
C TYR A 150 5.75 -7.12 3.15
N ASN A 151 6.93 -7.69 2.92
CA ASN A 151 7.19 -9.12 3.06
C ASN A 151 7.94 -9.48 4.35
N GLY A 152 8.23 -8.50 5.21
CA GLY A 152 8.88 -8.75 6.49
C GLY A 152 7.92 -9.33 7.54
N PRO A 153 8.46 -9.81 8.68
CA PRO A 153 7.66 -10.44 9.71
C PRO A 153 6.80 -9.43 10.47
N ALA A 154 5.60 -9.85 10.89
CA ALA A 154 4.64 -9.01 11.61
C ALA A 154 5.22 -8.36 12.90
N PRO A 155 5.98 -9.07 13.76
CA PRO A 155 6.65 -8.44 14.91
C PRO A 155 7.61 -7.31 14.51
N GLY A 156 8.32 -7.46 13.39
CA GLY A 156 9.25 -6.44 12.88
C GLY A 156 8.53 -5.17 12.43
N TYR A 157 7.43 -5.32 11.70
CA TYR A 157 6.57 -4.19 11.31
C TYR A 157 6.04 -3.44 12.54
N ARG A 158 5.47 -4.17 13.50
CA ARG A 158 4.91 -3.59 14.72
C ARG A 158 5.97 -2.85 15.52
N LYS A 159 7.12 -3.48 15.73
CA LYS A 159 8.24 -2.83 16.43
C LYS A 159 8.60 -1.49 15.79
N ARG A 160 8.72 -1.41 14.46
CA ARG A 160 9.04 -0.15 13.78
C ARG A 160 7.97 0.92 13.98
N CYS A 161 6.70 0.55 13.92
CA CYS A 161 5.60 1.47 14.19
C CYS A 161 5.60 1.92 15.67
N ASP A 162 5.78 0.99 16.61
CA ASP A 162 5.85 1.27 18.04
C ASP A 162 7.07 2.15 18.38
N ASP A 163 8.20 1.93 17.72
CA ASP A 163 9.41 2.75 17.87
C ASP A 163 9.14 4.21 17.46
N VAL A 164 8.41 4.45 16.37
CA VAL A 164 7.98 5.82 15.95
C VAL A 164 7.06 6.44 17.00
N ALA A 165 6.07 5.69 17.50
CA ALA A 165 5.18 6.18 18.55
C ALA A 165 5.94 6.48 19.86
N SER A 166 6.95 5.67 20.21
CA SER A 166 7.79 5.84 21.40
C SER A 166 8.62 7.14 21.37
N ARG A 167 8.99 7.59 20.16
CA ARG A 167 9.64 8.88 19.91
C ARG A 167 8.65 10.02 19.78
N LYS A 168 7.41 9.84 20.25
CA LYS A 168 6.34 10.83 20.14
C LYS A 168 6.11 11.31 18.70
N TYR A 169 6.27 10.38 17.76
CA TYR A 169 6.07 10.61 16.33
C TYR A 169 7.01 11.67 15.71
N SER A 170 8.18 11.91 16.29
CA SER A 170 9.17 12.88 15.77
C SER A 170 9.68 12.54 14.37
N ASP A 171 9.45 11.32 13.88
CA ASP A 171 9.78 10.88 12.52
C ASP A 171 8.83 11.46 11.45
N LEU A 172 7.69 12.01 11.86
CA LEU A 172 6.69 12.68 11.01
C LEU A 172 6.85 14.20 11.11
N LYS A 173 6.37 14.92 10.10
CA LYS A 173 6.15 16.37 10.19
C LYS A 173 4.87 16.60 10.99
N ILE A 174 5.02 17.07 12.22
CA ILE A 174 3.90 17.37 13.13
C ILE A 174 4.01 18.78 13.70
N PHE A 175 2.94 19.58 13.57
CA PHE A 175 2.79 20.92 14.16
C PHE A 175 1.33 21.38 14.17
#